data_AF-A0A6A0ICT3-F1
#
_entry.id   AF-A0A6A0ICT3-F1
#
_cell.length_a   1.000
_cell.length_b   1.000
_cell.length_c   1.000
_cell.angle_alpha   90.00
_cell.angle_beta   90.00
_cell.angle_gamma   90.00
#
_symmetry.space_group_name_H-M   'P 1'
#
loop_
_entity.id
_entity.type
_entity.pdbx_description
1 polymer ?
#
loop_
_entity_poly.entity_id
_entity_poly.type
_entity_poly.pdbx_seq_one_letter_code
_entity_poly.pdbx_strand_id
1 'polypeptide(L)'
;MTPDQAVARARGMIGKGVRYKLGRGGIDPASPTPATPDGLCDCSGFICWVLEMSRKTDHPFYVHFNQGWINTDAIVADVKAPVGLFSPAVARPGALIVYPRSGKKVGHVGIVTKVTGGMPDLVVHCSSGNFKSTGDAVRETPPTVFNRPATVLAWWAGF
;
A
#
# COMPACT_ATOMS: atom_id res chain seq x y z
N MET A 1 -0.11 -10.33 12.47
CA MET A 1 0.67 -9.10 12.68
C MET A 1 -0.28 -8.03 13.21
N THR A 2 0.10 -7.22 14.19
CA THR A 2 -0.73 -6.09 14.67
C THR A 2 -0.59 -4.84 13.78
N PRO A 3 -1.52 -3.87 13.86
CA PRO A 3 -1.40 -2.61 13.11
C PRO A 3 -0.10 -1.85 13.40
N ASP A 4 0.34 -1.83 14.66
CA ASP A 4 1.59 -1.18 15.07
C ASP A 4 2.82 -1.87 14.48
N GLN A 5 2.80 -3.21 14.40
CA GLN A 5 3.85 -3.99 13.73
C GLN A 5 3.90 -3.68 12.23
N ALA A 6 2.75 -3.52 11.56
CA ALA A 6 2.71 -3.12 10.15
C ALA A 6 3.29 -1.72 9.94
N VAL A 7 2.93 -0.76 10.80
CA VAL A 7 3.48 0.61 10.77
C VAL A 7 4.99 0.60 11.01
N ALA A 8 5.47 -0.16 12.00
CA ALA A 8 6.90 -0.30 12.28
C ALA A 8 7.65 -0.94 11.09
N ARG A 9 7.09 -1.99 10.49
CA ARG A 9 7.63 -2.67 9.31
C ARG A 9 7.72 -1.72 8.11
N ALA A 10 6.70 -0.90 7.88
CA ALA A 10 6.70 0.11 6.84
C ALA A 10 7.80 1.17 7.05
N ARG A 11 7.92 1.69 8.28
CA ARG A 11 8.97 2.68 8.64
C ARG A 11 10.38 2.10 8.52
N GLY A 12 10.56 0.81 8.81
CA GLY A 12 11.85 0.13 8.70
C GLY A 12 12.48 0.13 7.30
N MET A 13 11.67 0.40 6.26
CA MET A 13 12.13 0.50 4.87
C MET A 13 12.54 1.91 4.43
N ILE A 14 12.34 2.93 5.26
CA ILE A 14 12.78 4.29 4.96
C ILE A 14 14.31 4.36 5.00
N GLY A 15 14.92 4.97 3.97
CA GLY A 15 16.37 5.12 3.86
C GLY A 15 17.10 3.86 3.41
N LYS A 16 16.38 2.85 2.92
CA LYS A 16 16.97 1.57 2.46
C LYS A 16 17.26 1.55 0.96
N GLY A 17 17.03 2.65 0.24
CA GLY A 17 17.39 2.79 -1.16
C GLY A 17 16.52 1.97 -2.11
N VAL A 18 15.24 1.78 -1.77
CA VAL A 18 14.29 1.09 -2.64
C VAL A 18 14.09 1.93 -3.89
N ARG A 19 14.22 1.33 -5.07
CA ARG A 19 14.00 2.01 -6.36
C ARG A 19 12.58 1.75 -6.84
N TYR A 20 11.93 2.79 -7.36
CA TYR A 20 10.55 2.64 -7.84
C TYR A 20 10.50 1.97 -9.21
N LYS A 21 9.69 0.91 -9.35
CA LYS A 21 9.28 0.35 -10.64
C LYS A 21 7.89 -0.26 -10.53
N LEU A 22 6.95 0.26 -11.33
CA LEU A 22 5.59 -0.26 -11.41
C LEU A 22 5.58 -1.76 -11.73
N GLY A 23 4.76 -2.52 -10.99
CA GLY A 23 4.61 -3.97 -11.12
C GLY A 23 5.67 -4.81 -10.42
N ARG A 24 6.57 -4.21 -9.61
CA ARG A 24 7.67 -4.92 -8.93
C ARG A 24 7.51 -4.96 -7.41
N GLY A 25 8.16 -5.93 -6.79
CA GLY A 25 8.21 -6.12 -5.34
C GLY A 25 6.96 -6.77 -4.76
N GLY A 26 7.02 -7.22 -3.51
CA GLY A 26 5.88 -7.74 -2.74
C GLY A 26 5.37 -9.13 -3.09
N ILE A 27 6.19 -9.99 -3.71
CA ILE A 27 5.81 -11.38 -4.01
C ILE A 27 6.03 -12.28 -2.80
N ASP A 28 7.21 -12.21 -2.18
CA ASP A 28 7.53 -12.96 -0.97
C ASP A 28 7.35 -12.07 0.26
N PRO A 29 6.33 -12.32 1.10
CA PRO A 29 6.12 -11.54 2.32
C PRO A 29 7.17 -11.80 3.41
N ALA A 30 7.85 -12.95 3.38
CA ALA A 30 8.88 -13.31 4.37
C ALA A 30 10.25 -12.70 4.05
N SER A 31 10.44 -12.19 2.83
CA SER A 31 11.65 -11.46 2.43
C SER A 31 11.97 -10.34 3.42
N PRO A 32 13.27 -10.07 3.72
CA PRO A 32 13.67 -8.95 4.56
C PRO A 32 13.39 -7.58 3.94
N THR A 33 13.04 -7.53 2.65
CA THR A 33 12.73 -6.30 1.91
C THR A 33 11.51 -6.51 0.97
N PRO A 34 10.68 -5.47 0.75
CA PRO A 34 9.60 -5.51 -0.24
C PRO A 34 10.11 -5.51 -1.68
N ALA A 35 11.38 -5.17 -1.89
CA ALA A 35 11.96 -5.03 -3.22
C ALA A 35 12.33 -6.38 -3.83
N THR A 36 12.34 -6.45 -5.16
CA THR A 36 12.96 -7.54 -5.92
C THR A 36 14.48 -7.60 -5.68
N PRO A 37 15.19 -8.67 -6.10
CA PRO A 37 16.65 -8.76 -5.95
C PRO A 37 17.44 -7.60 -6.57
N ASP A 38 16.91 -6.97 -7.62
CA ASP A 38 17.44 -5.74 -8.22
C ASP A 38 16.98 -4.45 -7.49
N GLY A 39 16.39 -4.56 -6.31
CA GLY A 39 16.01 -3.41 -5.48
C GLY A 39 14.80 -2.62 -6.01
N LEU A 40 13.90 -3.25 -6.78
CA LEU A 40 12.73 -2.58 -7.36
C LEU A 40 11.43 -2.89 -6.61
N CYS A 41 10.60 -1.86 -6.41
CA CYS A 41 9.28 -2.01 -5.76
C CYS A 41 8.25 -0.98 -6.29
N ASP A 42 6.97 -1.25 -6.11
CA ASP A 42 5.86 -0.29 -6.30
C ASP A 42 4.98 -0.16 -5.05
N CYS A 43 3.97 0.72 -5.11
CA CYS A 43 3.09 1.01 -3.98
C CYS A 43 2.32 -0.22 -3.49
N SER A 44 1.69 -0.99 -4.38
CA SER A 44 0.94 -2.19 -4.00
C SER A 44 1.83 -3.30 -3.47
N GLY A 45 2.98 -3.56 -4.10
CA GLY A 45 3.94 -4.57 -3.65
C GLY A 45 4.52 -4.23 -2.29
N PHE A 46 4.85 -2.96 -2.07
CA PHE A 46 5.27 -2.46 -0.76
C PHE A 46 4.21 -2.74 0.31
N ILE A 47 2.96 -2.38 0.06
CA ILE A 47 1.88 -2.56 1.04
C ILE A 47 1.57 -4.04 1.31
N CYS A 48 1.59 -4.89 0.29
CA CYS A 48 1.41 -6.32 0.50
C CYS A 48 2.53 -6.89 1.40
N TRP A 49 3.79 -6.52 1.15
CA TRP A 49 4.90 -6.92 2.02
C TRP A 49 4.80 -6.34 3.44
N VAL A 50 4.33 -5.10 3.59
CA VAL A 50 4.07 -4.48 4.89
C VAL A 50 3.01 -5.26 5.68
N LEU A 51 2.01 -5.81 5.00
CA LEU A 51 0.94 -6.61 5.61
C LEU A 51 1.27 -8.11 5.66
N GLU A 52 2.52 -8.51 5.40
CA GLU A 52 2.93 -9.93 5.37
C GLU A 52 2.09 -10.82 4.44
N MET A 53 1.63 -10.26 3.33
CA MET A 53 0.90 -10.98 2.29
C MET A 53 1.62 -10.90 0.94
N SER A 54 1.49 -11.95 0.14
CA SER A 54 1.90 -11.86 -1.26
C SER A 54 0.94 -10.94 -2.01
N ARG A 55 1.46 -10.09 -2.91
CA ARG A 55 0.62 -9.30 -3.84
C ARG A 55 -0.12 -10.16 -4.87
N LYS A 56 0.20 -11.46 -4.91
CA LYS A 56 -0.49 -12.45 -5.71
C LYS A 56 -1.20 -13.43 -4.77
N THR A 57 -2.52 -13.55 -4.91
CA THR A 57 -3.37 -14.36 -4.06
C THR A 57 -4.30 -15.22 -4.89
N ASP A 58 -4.73 -16.34 -4.31
CA ASP A 58 -5.80 -17.22 -4.79
C ASP A 58 -7.18 -16.84 -4.23
N HIS A 59 -7.27 -15.77 -3.42
CA HIS A 59 -8.54 -15.32 -2.85
C HIS A 59 -9.60 -15.11 -3.96
N PRO A 60 -10.79 -15.75 -3.89
CA PRO A 60 -11.75 -15.79 -5.00
C PRO A 60 -12.14 -14.43 -5.57
N PHE A 61 -12.33 -13.42 -4.70
CA PHE A 61 -12.61 -12.04 -5.11
C PHE A 61 -11.52 -11.49 -6.04
N TYR A 62 -10.24 -11.62 -5.66
CA TYR A 62 -9.12 -11.11 -6.44
C TYR A 62 -8.88 -11.91 -7.71
N VAL A 63 -9.06 -13.24 -7.65
CA VAL A 63 -8.99 -14.11 -8.84
C VAL A 63 -10.02 -13.68 -9.88
N HIS A 64 -11.27 -13.46 -9.48
CA HIS A 64 -12.32 -12.96 -10.38
C HIS A 64 -12.06 -11.53 -10.85
N PHE A 65 -11.57 -10.66 -9.96
CA PHE A 65 -11.37 -9.25 -10.29
C PHE A 65 -10.27 -9.04 -11.33
N ASN A 66 -9.12 -9.69 -11.16
CA ASN A 66 -7.95 -9.47 -12.03
C ASN A 66 -6.93 -10.62 -12.00
N GLN A 67 -7.41 -11.87 -11.96
CA GLN A 67 -6.58 -13.07 -11.91
C GLN A 67 -5.78 -13.23 -10.62
N GLY A 68 -6.06 -12.47 -9.55
CA GLY A 68 -5.45 -12.67 -8.22
C GLY A 68 -4.41 -11.62 -7.84
N TRP A 69 -4.36 -10.47 -8.52
CA TRP A 69 -3.39 -9.40 -8.22
C TRP A 69 -3.98 -8.37 -7.25
N ILE A 70 -3.31 -8.16 -6.12
CA ILE A 70 -3.65 -7.06 -5.23
C ILE A 70 -3.01 -5.77 -5.76
N ASN A 71 -3.81 -4.98 -6.46
CA ASN A 71 -3.46 -3.65 -6.95
C ASN A 71 -4.43 -2.61 -6.39
N THR A 72 -4.18 -1.33 -6.65
CA THR A 72 -4.98 -0.23 -6.06
C THR A 72 -6.44 -0.27 -6.50
N ASP A 73 -6.71 -0.69 -7.75
CA ASP A 73 -8.07 -0.82 -8.28
C ASP A 73 -8.83 -1.93 -7.52
N ALA A 74 -8.17 -3.07 -7.31
CA ALA A 74 -8.73 -4.20 -6.59
C ALA A 74 -8.97 -3.90 -5.11
N ILE A 75 -8.06 -3.19 -4.43
CA ILE A 75 -8.26 -2.78 -3.02
C ILE A 75 -9.47 -1.83 -2.91
N VAL A 76 -9.61 -0.87 -3.83
CA VAL A 76 -10.75 0.07 -3.82
C VAL A 76 -12.08 -0.64 -4.09
N ALA A 77 -12.06 -1.70 -4.92
CA ALA A 77 -13.22 -2.54 -5.16
C ALA A 77 -13.54 -3.44 -3.95
N ASP A 78 -12.53 -4.02 -3.32
CA ASP A 78 -12.63 -4.89 -2.13
C ASP A 78 -13.30 -4.15 -0.98
N VAL A 79 -12.85 -2.93 -0.68
CA VAL A 79 -13.44 -2.06 0.36
C VAL A 79 -14.95 -1.84 0.19
N LYS A 80 -15.48 -1.95 -1.03
CA LYS A 80 -16.90 -1.75 -1.33
C LYS A 80 -17.68 -3.06 -1.42
N ALA A 81 -16.99 -4.18 -1.40
CA ALA A 81 -17.58 -5.50 -1.49
C ALA A 81 -17.90 -6.05 -0.08
N PRO A 82 -18.90 -6.95 0.05
CA PRO A 82 -19.18 -7.64 1.30
C PRO A 82 -18.19 -8.79 1.59
N VAL A 83 -17.22 -9.00 0.71
CA VAL A 83 -16.22 -10.08 0.73
C VAL A 83 -14.87 -9.49 0.37
N GLY A 84 -13.78 -10.21 0.66
CA GLY A 84 -12.43 -9.79 0.32
C GLY A 84 -11.51 -9.73 1.53
N LEU A 85 -10.41 -9.01 1.37
CA LEU A 85 -9.36 -8.87 2.37
C LEU A 85 -9.41 -7.50 3.07
N PHE A 86 -10.17 -6.54 2.53
CA PHE A 86 -10.20 -5.17 3.02
C PHE A 86 -11.63 -4.67 3.26
N SER A 87 -11.84 -4.05 4.41
CA SER A 87 -13.12 -3.42 4.78
C SER A 87 -12.98 -1.89 4.82
N PRO A 88 -14.09 -1.13 4.76
CA PRO A 88 -14.07 0.31 5.01
C PRO A 88 -13.45 0.64 6.37
N ALA A 89 -12.69 1.73 6.43
CA ALA A 89 -12.03 2.17 7.66
C ALA A 89 -12.25 3.65 7.95
N VAL A 90 -12.09 4.01 9.23
CA VAL A 90 -11.82 5.39 9.66
C VAL A 90 -10.31 5.62 9.73
N ALA A 91 -9.89 6.88 9.79
CA ALA A 91 -8.47 7.20 9.90
C ALA A 91 -7.90 6.69 11.23
N ARG A 92 -6.96 5.76 11.16
CA ARG A 92 -6.17 5.25 12.28
C ARG A 92 -4.83 4.69 11.80
N PRO A 93 -3.78 4.68 12.63
CA PRO A 93 -2.54 3.98 12.29
C PRO A 93 -2.81 2.53 11.85
N GLY A 94 -2.12 2.09 10.81
CA GLY A 94 -2.31 0.78 10.18
C GLY A 94 -3.40 0.74 9.10
N ALA A 95 -4.33 1.69 9.07
CA ALA A 95 -5.28 1.78 7.95
C ALA A 95 -4.54 2.12 6.66
N LEU A 96 -5.00 1.59 5.53
CA LEU A 96 -4.51 1.99 4.23
C LEU A 96 -5.24 3.23 3.74
N ILE A 97 -4.54 4.07 2.99
CA ILE A 97 -5.12 5.14 2.18
C ILE A 97 -4.85 4.83 0.71
N VAL A 98 -5.89 4.78 -0.10
CA VAL A 98 -5.79 4.25 -1.46
C VAL A 98 -6.71 4.99 -2.43
N TYR A 99 -6.23 5.25 -3.64
CA TYR A 99 -7.07 5.65 -4.77
C TYR A 99 -6.78 4.79 -6.01
N PRO A 100 -7.80 4.52 -6.84
CA PRO A 100 -7.65 3.68 -8.03
C PRO A 100 -6.99 4.44 -9.19
N ARG A 101 -6.71 3.75 -10.28
CA ARG A 101 -6.31 4.35 -11.55
C ARG A 101 -7.40 5.32 -12.04
N SER A 102 -6.98 6.41 -12.68
CA SER A 102 -7.88 7.35 -13.38
C SER A 102 -7.37 7.63 -14.78
N GLY A 103 -7.98 6.98 -15.78
CA GLY A 103 -7.52 7.02 -17.17
C GLY A 103 -6.08 6.50 -17.29
N LYS A 104 -5.17 7.31 -17.83
CA LYS A 104 -3.74 6.96 -17.96
C LYS A 104 -2.94 7.09 -16.64
N LYS A 105 -3.51 7.68 -15.59
CA LYS A 105 -2.81 7.92 -14.31
C LYS A 105 -2.94 6.71 -13.40
N VAL A 106 -1.81 6.13 -12.99
CA VAL A 106 -1.78 5.01 -12.03
C VAL A 106 -2.40 5.39 -10.69
N GLY A 107 -3.03 4.41 -10.04
CA GLY A 107 -3.48 4.54 -8.66
C GLY A 107 -2.32 4.55 -7.68
N HIS A 108 -2.61 4.75 -6.40
CA HIS A 108 -1.61 4.75 -5.34
C HIS A 108 -2.17 4.25 -4.02
N VAL A 109 -1.31 3.66 -3.19
CA VAL A 109 -1.65 3.17 -1.85
C VAL A 109 -0.51 3.46 -0.87
N GLY A 110 -0.87 3.78 0.37
CA GLY A 110 0.02 3.95 1.50
C GLY A 110 -0.60 3.42 2.79
N ILE A 111 0.19 3.32 3.85
CA ILE A 111 -0.27 2.97 5.20
C ILE A 111 -0.23 4.23 6.07
N VAL A 112 -1.32 4.50 6.78
CA VAL A 112 -1.43 5.62 7.72
C VAL A 112 -0.59 5.30 8.95
N THR A 113 0.23 6.26 9.37
CA THR A 113 1.14 6.11 10.52
C THR A 113 0.92 7.15 11.60
N LYS A 114 0.19 8.24 11.28
CA LYS A 114 -0.25 9.25 12.24
C LYS A 114 -1.60 9.83 11.81
N VAL A 115 -2.44 10.15 12.79
CA VAL A 115 -3.74 10.80 12.61
C VAL A 115 -3.80 12.05 13.48
N THR A 116 -4.31 13.14 12.91
CA THR A 116 -4.51 14.42 13.60
C THR A 116 -5.91 14.93 13.24
N GLY A 117 -6.72 15.29 14.24
CA GLY A 117 -8.08 15.78 14.00
C GLY A 117 -9.01 14.79 13.28
N GLY A 118 -8.80 13.49 13.46
CA GLY A 118 -9.58 12.44 12.80
C GLY A 118 -9.22 12.20 11.33
N MET A 119 -8.17 12.84 10.81
CA MET A 119 -7.69 12.69 9.44
C MET A 119 -6.26 12.12 9.41
N PRO A 120 -5.86 11.37 8.36
CA PRO A 120 -4.47 10.98 8.19
C PRO A 120 -3.57 12.22 8.17
N ASP A 121 -2.48 12.18 8.93
CA ASP A 121 -1.49 13.26 9.04
C ASP A 121 -0.14 12.83 8.43
N LEU A 122 0.27 11.58 8.67
CA LEU A 122 1.44 10.97 8.05
C LEU A 122 1.11 9.60 7.50
N VAL A 123 1.75 9.29 6.37
CA VAL A 123 1.60 8.04 5.63
C VAL A 123 2.96 7.56 5.15
N VAL A 124 3.20 6.26 5.22
CA VAL A 124 4.35 5.62 4.56
C VAL A 124 3.89 5.00 3.26
N HIS A 125 4.59 5.28 2.16
CA HIS A 125 4.29 4.74 0.84
C HIS A 125 5.52 4.64 -0.05
N CYS A 126 5.47 3.74 -1.02
CA CYS A 126 6.48 3.57 -2.07
C CYS A 126 6.03 4.29 -3.35
N SER A 127 6.74 5.32 -3.81
CA SER A 127 6.30 6.11 -4.97
C SER A 127 7.44 6.58 -5.88
N SER A 128 7.10 6.81 -7.15
CA SER A 128 8.04 7.42 -8.11
C SER A 128 8.43 8.85 -7.75
N GLY A 129 7.53 9.62 -7.11
CA GLY A 129 7.79 10.98 -6.67
C GLY A 129 8.84 11.03 -5.56
N ASN A 130 8.74 10.13 -4.57
CA ASN A 130 9.76 9.97 -3.53
C ASN A 130 11.12 9.60 -4.15
N PHE A 131 11.14 8.61 -5.04
CA PHE A 131 12.38 8.15 -5.66
C PHE A 131 13.06 9.27 -6.46
N LYS A 132 12.31 10.01 -7.28
CA LYS A 132 12.85 11.12 -8.08
C LYS A 132 13.40 12.27 -7.23
N SER A 133 12.82 12.52 -6.05
CA SER A 133 13.21 13.62 -5.18
C SER A 133 14.36 13.27 -4.23
N THR A 134 14.55 12.00 -3.89
CA THR A 134 15.46 11.60 -2.80
C THR A 134 16.37 10.43 -3.09
N GLY A 135 16.14 9.69 -4.18
CA GLY A 135 16.81 8.42 -4.44
C GLY A 135 16.23 7.23 -3.68
N ASP A 136 15.21 7.42 -2.83
CA ASP A 136 14.48 6.34 -2.15
C ASP A 136 12.97 6.44 -2.42
N ALA A 137 12.38 5.34 -2.87
CA ALA A 137 10.95 5.27 -3.16
C ALA A 137 10.10 5.25 -1.89
N VAL A 138 10.61 4.72 -0.77
CA VAL A 138 9.85 4.57 0.48
C VAL A 138 10.11 5.77 1.39
N ARG A 139 9.05 6.54 1.67
CA ARG A 139 9.12 7.67 2.60
C ARG A 139 7.85 7.79 3.42
N GLU A 140 8.01 8.40 4.60
CA GLU A 140 6.90 8.95 5.37
C GLU A 140 6.68 10.40 4.96
N THR A 141 5.48 10.75 4.55
CA THR A 141 5.12 12.11 4.10
C THR A 141 3.71 12.48 4.59
N PRO A 142 3.33 13.76 4.53
CA PRO A 142 1.91 14.12 4.55
C PRO A 142 1.13 13.41 3.44
N PRO A 143 -0.19 13.18 3.61
CA PRO A 143 -1.00 12.41 2.67
C PRO A 143 -1.42 13.21 1.43
N THR A 144 -0.80 14.37 1.14
CA THR A 144 -1.22 15.30 0.08
C THR A 144 -1.40 14.65 -1.30
N VAL A 145 -0.60 13.63 -1.63
CA VAL A 145 -0.73 12.88 -2.89
C VAL A 145 -2.08 12.13 -3.01
N PHE A 146 -2.69 11.81 -1.86
CA PHE A 146 -3.98 11.14 -1.72
C PHE A 146 -5.16 12.11 -1.62
N ASN A 147 -4.96 13.43 -1.77
CA ASN A 147 -6.06 14.39 -1.89
C ASN A 147 -6.74 14.26 -3.28
N ARG A 148 -7.47 13.16 -3.46
CA ARG A 148 -8.18 12.76 -4.66
C ARG A 148 -9.62 12.40 -4.30
N PRO A 149 -10.62 12.75 -5.12
CA PRO A 149 -12.02 12.42 -4.83
C PRO A 149 -12.30 10.92 -4.68
N ALA A 150 -11.52 10.06 -5.34
CA ALA A 150 -11.70 8.61 -5.30
C ALA A 150 -10.90 7.92 -4.19
N THR A 151 -10.27 8.68 -3.29
CA THR A 151 -9.51 8.12 -2.17
C THR A 151 -10.44 7.49 -1.13
N VAL A 152 -10.11 6.29 -0.69
CA VAL A 152 -10.79 5.58 0.40
C VAL A 152 -9.78 5.15 1.46
N LEU A 153 -10.30 4.89 2.66
CA LEU A 153 -9.55 4.25 3.73
C LEU A 153 -9.96 2.79 3.85
N ALA A 154 -8.97 1.90 3.97
CA ALA A 154 -9.17 0.46 4.01
C ALA A 154 -8.56 -0.15 5.28
N TRP A 155 -9.24 -1.11 5.88
CA TRP A 155 -8.74 -1.90 7.00
C TRP A 155 -8.51 -3.32 6.56
N TRP A 156 -7.29 -3.82 6.75
CA TRP A 156 -6.96 -5.20 6.44
C TRP A 156 -7.56 -6.14 7.48
N ALA A 157 -8.21 -7.21 7.05
CA ALA A 157 -8.88 -8.15 7.95
C ALA A 157 -7.92 -9.06 8.74
N GLY A 158 -6.63 -9.12 8.37
CA GLY A 158 -5.63 -9.99 8.99
C GLY A 158 -4.87 -9.42 10.19
N PHE A 159 -5.29 -8.26 10.70
CA PHE A 159 -4.72 -7.66 11.91
C PHE A 159 -5.07 -8.40 13.21
#